data_AF-A0AAV9DVR1-F1
#
_entry.id   AF-A0AAV9DVR1-F1
#
_cell.length_a   1.000
_cell.length_b   1.000
_cell.length_c   1.000
_cell.angle_alpha   90.00
_cell.angle_beta   90.00
_cell.angle_gamma   90.00
#
_symmetry.space_group_name_H-M   'P 1'
#
loop_
_entity.id
_entity.type
_entity.pdbx_description
1 polymer ?
#
loop_
_entity_poly.entity_id
_entity_poly.type
_entity_poly.pdbx_seq_one_letter_code
_entity_poly.pdbx_strand_id
1 'polypeptide(L)'
;MPPLDPPPSDPPSPTSERRLTEAEERLREAIEELQRRQRRLRGLQRPCPACDHEEETSCVTNAIGNLCQSFLLSYGTRVGIGILLRAFKLARRQSYSSLLDLKQLVSEKDLIVREEACRVGLLFGGFTGSYHALRCFLRKFRKKETPLNAILAGSVAGLSILALDGSSRRRTLALYLLARLAQCAYNSAKSKNKFHLWGSHWSHGDSLLFSLACAQVMYAFVMRPESLPKAYQDFILKTGPVAEPVYKAVRDSCRGSPVDIVALSAYLSNKMGSGSVKLEEYPSIIPCSIIHPGKNSCLAHNGDAASATFRKTFPLYFSLTFVPFVVLRLQKFLESPFWTSWHALKGAVRSTTFLSAFVGIFQGVICLHRKVAVKDHKLLYWFAGGIAALSVLLEKKTRRGELALYVLPRAGDSLWYILVNRHIFPDIKNAEVALFCMCMGGIMYYLEHEPDTMAPFLRGLIRRFLASRISNPSPPSNSNPSYSYLQNLTAVKEPKPQEGDETEASTSEKYNLESIPGL
;
A
#
# COMPACT_ATOMS: atom_id res chain seq x y z
N MET A 1 73.55 -9.38 -11.19
CA MET A 1 73.55 -9.55 -9.71
C MET A 1 72.12 -9.84 -9.28
N PRO A 2 71.85 -10.98 -8.62
CA PRO A 2 70.51 -11.33 -8.14
C PRO A 2 70.11 -10.48 -6.91
N PRO A 3 68.80 -10.39 -6.58
CA PRO A 3 68.32 -9.68 -5.39
C PRO A 3 68.63 -10.48 -4.12
N LEU A 4 69.03 -9.76 -3.05
CA LEU A 4 69.25 -10.30 -1.71
C LEU A 4 67.94 -10.81 -1.08
N ASP A 5 68.00 -12.01 -0.51
CA ASP A 5 66.97 -12.54 0.39
C ASP A 5 66.92 -11.74 1.73
N PRO A 6 65.73 -11.57 2.34
CA PRO A 6 65.60 -10.96 3.66
C PRO A 6 66.04 -11.91 4.79
N PRO A 7 66.45 -11.38 5.96
CA PRO A 7 67.02 -12.18 7.05
C PRO A 7 65.95 -13.07 7.74
N PRO A 8 66.37 -14.20 8.34
CA PRO A 8 65.47 -15.14 8.99
C PRO A 8 64.87 -14.55 10.28
N SER A 9 63.57 -14.74 10.45
CA SER A 9 62.84 -14.46 11.70
C SER A 9 63.22 -15.46 12.79
N ASP A 10 63.60 -14.96 13.97
CA ASP A 10 63.93 -15.79 15.14
C ASP A 10 62.76 -16.71 15.55
N PRO A 11 63.04 -17.95 16.01
CA PRO A 11 62.03 -18.88 16.48
C PRO A 11 61.36 -18.40 17.78
N PRO A 12 60.04 -18.61 17.95
CA PRO A 12 59.33 -18.17 19.15
C PRO A 12 59.86 -18.87 20.41
N SER A 13 60.01 -18.09 21.50
CA SER A 13 60.50 -18.61 22.78
C SER A 13 59.58 -19.72 23.35
N PRO A 14 60.11 -20.77 24.00
CA PRO A 14 59.33 -21.91 24.48
C PRO A 14 58.28 -21.54 25.55
N THR A 15 58.44 -20.38 26.20
CA THR A 15 57.45 -19.82 27.13
C THR A 15 56.25 -19.20 26.43
N SER A 16 56.45 -18.64 25.23
CA SER A 16 55.37 -18.07 24.41
C SER A 16 54.51 -19.16 23.78
N GLU A 17 55.12 -20.27 23.35
CA GLU A 17 54.39 -21.45 22.84
C GLU A 17 53.51 -22.06 23.93
N ARG A 18 54.04 -22.26 25.15
CA ARG A 18 53.26 -22.76 26.29
C ARG A 18 52.04 -21.90 26.62
N ARG A 19 52.18 -20.57 26.60
CA ARG A 19 51.07 -19.64 26.85
C ARG A 19 50.00 -19.70 25.77
N LEU A 20 50.41 -19.91 24.51
CA LEU A 20 49.50 -20.13 23.39
C LEU A 20 48.73 -21.45 23.55
N THR A 21 49.40 -22.53 23.94
CA THR A 21 48.75 -23.83 24.17
C THR A 21 47.74 -23.74 25.31
N GLU A 22 48.10 -23.08 26.42
CA GLU A 22 47.20 -22.90 27.56
C GLU A 22 45.99 -22.01 27.22
N ALA A 23 46.17 -21.00 26.37
CA ALA A 23 45.07 -20.18 25.86
C ALA A 23 44.15 -20.95 24.91
N GLU A 24 44.70 -21.81 24.06
CA GLU A 24 43.91 -22.68 23.17
C GLU A 24 43.09 -23.69 23.97
N GLU A 25 43.67 -24.25 25.03
CA GLU A 25 43.00 -25.21 25.91
C GLU A 25 41.84 -24.56 26.68
N ARG A 26 42.04 -23.38 27.26
CA ARG A 26 40.97 -22.59 27.90
C ARG A 26 39.86 -22.20 26.91
N LEU A 27 40.21 -21.90 25.66
CA LEU A 27 39.24 -21.60 24.62
C LEU A 27 38.41 -22.85 24.25
N ARG A 28 39.04 -24.01 24.14
CA ARG A 28 38.34 -25.29 23.91
C ARG A 28 37.38 -25.62 25.05
N GLU A 29 37.81 -25.48 26.29
CA GLU A 29 36.96 -25.71 27.47
C GLU A 29 35.75 -24.76 27.49
N ALA A 30 35.95 -23.47 27.17
CA ALA A 30 34.86 -22.50 27.09
C ALA A 30 33.85 -22.85 25.96
N ILE A 31 34.34 -23.32 24.82
CA ILE A 31 33.49 -23.78 23.70
C ILE A 31 32.71 -25.03 24.11
N GLU A 32 33.33 -25.99 24.77
CA GLU A 32 32.66 -27.20 25.25
C GLU A 32 31.59 -26.90 26.29
N GLU A 33 31.85 -25.98 27.23
CA GLU A 33 30.88 -25.58 28.25
C GLU A 33 29.68 -24.84 27.62
N LEU A 34 29.92 -23.96 26.63
CA LEU A 34 28.87 -23.34 25.84
C LEU A 34 28.02 -24.39 25.10
N GLN A 35 28.65 -25.39 24.49
CA GLN A 35 27.95 -26.48 23.82
C GLN A 35 27.16 -27.34 24.81
N ARG A 36 27.66 -27.60 26.02
CA ARG A 36 26.93 -28.34 27.07
C ARG A 36 25.72 -27.56 27.56
N ARG A 37 25.84 -26.25 27.79
CA ARG A 37 24.71 -25.37 28.15
C ARG A 37 23.66 -25.35 27.05
N GLN A 38 24.08 -25.25 25.78
CA GLN A 38 23.19 -25.37 24.64
C GLN A 38 22.51 -26.75 24.59
N ARG A 39 23.22 -27.86 24.82
CA ARG A 39 22.65 -29.22 24.89
C ARG A 39 21.64 -29.40 26.03
N ARG A 40 21.89 -28.82 27.21
CA ARG A 40 20.93 -28.84 28.34
C ARG A 40 19.67 -28.04 28.05
N LEU A 41 19.79 -26.88 27.41
CA LEU A 41 18.64 -26.11 26.93
C LEU A 41 17.88 -26.86 25.82
N ARG A 42 18.60 -27.54 24.90
CA ARG A 42 18.02 -28.43 23.87
C ARG A 42 17.24 -29.60 24.48
N GLY A 43 17.68 -30.18 25.61
CA GLY A 43 16.97 -31.27 26.30
C GLY A 43 15.61 -30.87 26.91
N LEU A 44 15.41 -29.59 27.20
CA LEU A 44 14.12 -29.03 27.64
C LEU A 44 13.20 -28.66 26.47
N GLN A 45 13.75 -28.54 25.26
CA GLN A 45 13.04 -28.11 24.06
C GLN A 45 12.62 -29.33 23.22
N ARG A 46 11.35 -29.75 23.37
CA ARG A 46 10.79 -30.80 22.51
C ARG A 46 10.76 -30.32 21.04
N PRO A 47 11.38 -31.06 20.09
CA PRO A 47 11.19 -30.79 18.66
C PRO A 47 9.69 -30.81 18.33
N CYS A 48 9.24 -29.87 17.51
CA CYS A 48 7.85 -29.81 17.08
C CYS A 48 7.78 -30.33 15.63
N PRO A 49 7.57 -31.64 15.40
CA PRO A 49 7.61 -32.25 14.06
C PRO A 49 6.53 -31.75 13.10
N ALA A 50 5.60 -30.90 13.58
CA ALA A 50 4.50 -30.33 12.82
C ALA A 50 4.71 -28.84 12.47
N CYS A 51 5.93 -28.30 12.58
CA CYS A 51 6.22 -26.89 12.30
C CYS A 51 7.39 -26.75 11.31
N ASP A 52 7.24 -25.90 10.30
CA ASP A 52 8.17 -25.74 9.16
C ASP A 52 9.41 -24.90 9.48
N HIS A 53 9.72 -24.67 10.75
CA HIS A 53 10.95 -23.96 11.14
C HIS A 53 12.09 -24.98 11.31
N GLU A 54 13.33 -24.60 10.97
CA GLU A 54 14.51 -25.46 11.11
C GLU A 54 14.49 -26.21 12.44
N GLU A 55 14.83 -27.50 12.39
CA GLU A 55 14.74 -28.46 13.50
C GLU A 55 15.46 -27.98 14.78
N GLU A 56 16.38 -27.02 14.65
CA GLU A 56 17.15 -26.44 15.75
C GLU A 56 16.49 -25.23 16.46
N THR A 57 15.42 -24.65 15.91
CA THR A 57 14.81 -23.41 16.44
C THR A 57 13.51 -23.67 17.21
N SER A 58 13.38 -23.12 18.41
CA SER A 58 12.12 -23.21 19.17
C SER A 58 11.04 -22.32 18.55
N CYS A 59 9.75 -22.68 18.67
CA CYS A 59 8.65 -21.87 18.14
C CYS A 59 8.67 -20.42 18.66
N VAL A 60 9.10 -20.24 19.91
CA VAL A 60 9.24 -18.93 20.55
C VAL A 60 10.38 -18.14 19.93
N THR A 61 11.54 -18.78 19.72
CA THR A 61 12.68 -18.16 19.05
C THR A 61 12.32 -17.72 17.63
N ASN A 62 11.60 -18.57 16.89
CA ASN A 62 11.11 -18.22 15.54
C ASN A 62 10.13 -17.04 15.58
N ALA A 63 9.19 -17.02 16.52
CA ALA A 63 8.25 -15.91 16.66
C ALA A 63 8.93 -14.58 17.01
N ILE A 64 9.90 -14.60 17.93
CA ILE A 64 10.69 -13.42 18.32
C ILE A 64 11.56 -12.94 17.15
N GLY A 65 12.18 -13.87 16.40
CA GLY A 65 12.97 -13.53 15.21
C GLY A 65 12.14 -12.78 14.17
N ASN A 66 10.95 -13.31 13.84
CA ASN A 66 10.02 -12.66 12.91
C ASN A 66 9.53 -11.30 13.42
N LEU A 67 9.23 -11.18 14.73
CA LEU A 67 8.84 -9.92 15.34
C LEU A 67 9.93 -8.86 15.16
N CYS A 68 11.17 -9.17 15.58
CA CYS A 68 12.29 -8.23 15.51
C CYS A 68 12.59 -7.83 14.06
N GLN A 69 12.58 -8.79 13.13
CA GLN A 69 12.88 -8.53 11.74
C GLN A 69 11.81 -7.67 11.06
N SER A 70 10.53 -8.03 11.19
CA SER A 70 9.44 -7.23 10.61
C SER A 70 9.36 -5.85 11.26
N PHE A 71 9.67 -5.73 12.56
CA PHE A 71 9.78 -4.45 13.26
C PHE A 71 10.89 -3.58 12.65
N LEU A 72 12.12 -4.09 12.52
CA LEU A 72 13.26 -3.34 11.98
C LEU A 72 13.04 -2.96 10.52
N LEU A 73 12.48 -3.87 9.70
CA LEU A 73 12.17 -3.60 8.30
C LEU A 73 11.10 -2.50 8.16
N SER A 74 10.04 -2.58 8.95
CA SER A 74 8.95 -1.59 8.97
C SER A 74 9.43 -0.22 9.45
N TYR A 75 10.18 -0.20 10.57
CA TYR A 75 10.80 0.98 11.14
C TYR A 75 11.74 1.66 10.13
N GLY A 76 12.69 0.90 9.56
CA GLY A 76 13.64 1.40 8.58
C GLY A 76 12.97 1.93 7.32
N THR A 77 11.94 1.24 6.81
CA THR A 77 11.15 1.70 5.65
C THR A 77 10.44 3.03 5.96
N ARG A 78 9.84 3.17 7.14
CA ARG A 78 9.12 4.40 7.53
C ARG A 78 10.05 5.58 7.71
N VAL A 79 11.19 5.37 8.38
CA VAL A 79 12.23 6.39 8.54
C VAL A 79 12.81 6.79 7.18
N GLY A 80 13.11 5.82 6.32
CA GLY A 80 13.63 6.07 4.96
C GLY A 80 12.70 6.92 4.11
N ILE A 81 11.39 6.65 4.12
CA ILE A 81 10.38 7.48 3.44
C ILE A 81 10.38 8.91 3.99
N GLY A 82 10.48 9.08 5.31
CA GLY A 82 10.54 10.40 5.95
C GLY A 82 11.76 11.21 5.48
N ILE A 83 12.93 10.58 5.46
CA ILE A 83 14.19 11.17 4.99
C ILE A 83 14.09 11.56 3.51
N LEU A 84 13.60 10.67 2.64
CA LEU A 84 13.43 10.91 1.21
C LEU A 84 12.52 12.11 0.92
N LEU A 85 11.36 12.20 1.59
CA LEU A 85 10.43 13.32 1.42
C LEU A 85 11.05 14.65 1.86
N ARG A 86 11.90 14.63 2.89
CA ARG A 86 12.63 15.82 3.36
C ARG A 86 13.70 16.22 2.37
N ALA A 87 14.52 15.28 1.93
CA ALA A 87 15.54 15.50 0.89
C ALA A 87 14.91 16.11 -0.36
N PHE A 88 13.74 15.62 -0.79
CA PHE A 88 13.00 16.20 -1.91
C PHE A 88 12.52 17.65 -1.66
N LYS A 89 12.03 17.95 -0.45
CA LYS A 89 11.64 19.31 -0.08
C LYS A 89 12.81 20.29 -0.02
N LEU A 90 13.97 19.83 0.48
CA LEU A 90 15.20 20.65 0.55
C LEU A 90 15.79 20.88 -0.85
N ALA A 91 15.85 19.84 -1.68
CA ALA A 91 16.27 19.95 -3.08
C ALA A 91 15.42 20.98 -3.85
N ARG A 92 14.11 21.03 -3.56
CA ARG A 92 13.19 22.02 -4.16
C ARG A 92 13.41 23.46 -3.67
N ARG A 93 14.11 23.68 -2.56
CA ARG A 93 14.43 25.00 -1.99
C ARG A 93 15.84 25.51 -2.33
N GLN A 94 16.51 24.94 -3.34
CA GLN A 94 17.79 25.40 -3.92
C GLN A 94 19.04 25.44 -3.01
N SER A 95 18.98 25.02 -1.74
CA SER A 95 20.18 24.94 -0.88
C SER A 95 20.78 23.53 -0.91
N TYR A 96 21.68 23.27 -1.86
CA TYR A 96 22.38 21.98 -2.00
C TYR A 96 23.41 21.73 -0.89
N SER A 97 23.93 22.77 -0.23
CA SER A 97 24.90 22.64 0.89
C SER A 97 24.26 22.15 2.20
N SER A 98 22.95 22.40 2.40
CA SER A 98 22.20 21.93 3.58
C SER A 98 21.80 20.45 3.54
N LEU A 99 21.91 19.78 2.39
CA LEU A 99 21.61 18.35 2.24
C LEU A 99 22.68 17.45 2.87
N LEU A 100 23.90 17.95 3.04
CA LEU A 100 25.03 17.23 3.65
C LEU A 100 25.08 17.39 5.18
N ASP A 101 24.23 18.26 5.76
CA ASP A 101 24.20 18.47 7.20
C ASP A 101 23.29 17.43 7.87
N LEU A 102 23.88 16.26 8.18
CA LEU A 102 23.21 15.11 8.79
C LEU A 102 22.49 15.49 10.10
N LYS A 103 22.98 16.50 10.83
CA LYS A 103 22.36 17.02 12.05
C LYS A 103 21.05 17.77 11.78
N GLN A 104 20.90 18.40 10.61
CA GLN A 104 19.68 19.11 10.23
C GLN A 104 18.60 18.15 9.68
N LEU A 105 19.04 17.01 9.12
CA LEU A 105 18.15 15.90 8.75
C LEU A 105 17.61 15.10 9.96
N VAL A 106 18.33 15.13 11.10
CA VAL A 106 18.07 14.38 12.34
C VAL A 106 17.92 15.34 13.55
N SER A 107 16.97 16.28 13.50
CA SER A 107 16.76 17.32 14.52
C SER A 107 15.41 17.16 15.25
N GLU A 108 15.27 17.71 16.47
CA GLU A 108 14.18 17.58 17.47
C GLU A 108 12.73 17.37 16.98
N LYS A 109 12.33 17.91 15.83
CA LYS A 109 11.03 17.61 15.18
C LYS A 109 10.87 16.14 14.77
N ASP A 110 11.94 15.35 14.86
CA ASP A 110 12.02 13.94 14.52
C ASP A 110 11.56 13.00 15.63
N LEU A 111 11.26 13.50 16.84
CA LEU A 111 10.64 12.68 17.88
C LEU A 111 9.30 12.10 17.40
N ILE A 112 8.48 12.92 16.74
CA ILE A 112 7.17 12.51 16.21
C ILE A 112 7.33 11.50 15.06
N VAL A 113 8.31 11.70 14.18
CA VAL A 113 8.56 10.76 13.06
C VAL A 113 9.10 9.42 13.57
N ARG A 114 9.96 9.45 14.59
CA ARG A 114 10.52 8.24 15.24
C ARG A 114 9.46 7.49 16.03
N GLU A 115 8.61 8.20 16.76
CA GLU A 115 7.47 7.61 17.47
C GLU A 115 6.51 6.93 16.50
N GLU A 116 6.14 7.62 15.41
CA GLU A 116 5.30 7.06 14.36
C GLU A 116 5.96 5.87 13.65
N ALA A 117 7.28 5.91 13.42
CA ALA A 117 8.02 4.77 12.89
C ALA A 117 8.05 3.59 13.86
N CYS A 118 8.19 3.84 15.17
CA CYS A 118 8.15 2.81 16.20
C CYS A 118 6.77 2.15 16.28
N ARG A 119 5.69 2.93 16.25
CA ARG A 119 4.30 2.43 16.24
C ARG A 119 3.99 1.58 15.02
N VAL A 120 4.44 2.03 13.84
CA VAL A 120 4.33 1.25 12.60
C VAL A 120 5.21 0.00 12.65
N GLY A 121 6.40 0.08 13.26
CA GLY A 121 7.23 -1.08 13.57
C GLY A 121 6.50 -2.10 14.44
N LEU A 122 5.88 -1.64 15.53
CA LEU A 122 5.16 -2.47 16.50
C LEU A 122 3.90 -3.10 15.89
N LEU A 123 3.20 -2.41 15.00
CA LEU A 123 2.08 -2.96 14.22
C LEU A 123 2.52 -4.19 13.41
N PHE A 124 3.53 -4.03 12.54
CA PHE A 124 3.96 -5.09 11.63
C PHE A 124 4.74 -6.19 12.33
N GLY A 125 5.65 -5.85 13.23
CA GLY A 125 6.39 -6.81 14.06
C GLY A 125 5.50 -7.56 15.05
N GLY A 126 4.60 -6.84 15.73
CA GLY A 126 3.60 -7.45 16.60
C GLY A 126 2.67 -8.38 15.83
N PHE A 127 2.23 -7.99 14.64
CA PHE A 127 1.42 -8.85 13.77
C PHE A 127 2.14 -10.15 13.40
N THR A 128 3.35 -10.07 12.83
CA THR A 128 4.06 -11.28 12.36
C THR A 128 4.46 -12.19 13.51
N GLY A 129 5.00 -11.63 14.59
CA GLY A 129 5.38 -12.40 15.79
C GLY A 129 4.20 -13.14 16.40
N SER A 130 3.09 -12.44 16.65
CA SER A 130 1.88 -13.06 17.23
C SER A 130 1.22 -14.06 16.29
N TYR A 131 1.20 -13.80 14.99
CA TYR A 131 0.69 -14.72 13.98
C TYR A 131 1.48 -16.04 13.97
N HIS A 132 2.81 -15.99 13.92
CA HIS A 132 3.64 -17.21 13.94
C HIS A 132 3.57 -17.94 15.27
N ALA A 133 3.59 -17.23 16.40
CA ALA A 133 3.44 -17.82 17.72
C ALA A 133 2.11 -18.58 17.85
N LEU A 134 1.00 -17.93 17.48
CA LEU A 134 -0.33 -18.52 17.58
C LEU A 134 -0.54 -19.65 16.56
N ARG A 135 0.01 -19.53 15.35
CA ARG A 135 -0.03 -20.61 14.35
C ARG A 135 0.72 -21.86 14.85
N CYS A 136 1.92 -21.70 15.42
CA CYS A 136 2.66 -22.81 16.00
C CYS A 136 1.91 -23.44 17.18
N PHE A 137 1.31 -22.62 18.05
CA PHE A 137 0.49 -23.09 19.16
C PHE A 137 -0.74 -23.90 18.66
N LEU A 138 -1.47 -23.39 17.67
CA LEU A 138 -2.63 -24.06 17.09
C LEU A 138 -2.25 -25.36 16.37
N ARG A 139 -1.12 -25.40 15.67
CA ARG A 139 -0.57 -26.62 15.06
C ARG A 139 -0.27 -27.67 16.13
N LYS A 140 0.40 -27.29 17.22
CA LYS A 140 0.71 -28.17 18.35
C LYS A 140 -0.55 -28.69 19.05
N PHE A 141 -1.55 -27.83 19.24
CA PHE A 141 -2.78 -28.19 19.94
C PHE A 141 -3.71 -29.08 19.09
N ARG A 142 -3.91 -28.76 17.80
CA ARG A 142 -4.85 -29.49 16.93
C ARG A 142 -4.23 -30.65 16.16
N LYS A 143 -2.90 -30.74 16.09
CA LYS A 143 -2.13 -31.74 15.29
C LYS A 143 -2.57 -31.85 13.82
N LYS A 144 -3.29 -30.83 13.30
CA LYS A 144 -3.80 -30.73 11.92
C LYS A 144 -3.73 -29.29 11.46
N GLU A 145 -3.31 -29.06 10.22
CA GLU A 145 -3.44 -27.76 9.57
C GLU A 145 -4.84 -27.63 8.97
N THR A 146 -5.57 -26.62 9.43
CA THR A 146 -6.89 -26.29 8.90
C THR A 146 -6.93 -24.82 8.50
N PRO A 147 -7.75 -24.43 7.51
CA PRO A 147 -7.92 -23.03 7.11
C PRO A 147 -8.34 -22.13 8.29
N LEU A 148 -9.08 -22.68 9.25
CA LEU A 148 -9.49 -21.97 10.46
C LEU A 148 -8.29 -21.54 11.32
N ASN A 149 -7.18 -22.28 11.30
CA ASN A 149 -5.99 -21.90 12.06
C ASN A 149 -5.39 -20.59 11.52
N ALA A 150 -5.37 -20.41 10.20
CA ALA A 150 -4.91 -19.18 9.55
C ALA A 150 -5.81 -17.99 9.87
N ILE A 151 -7.13 -18.20 9.83
CA ILE A 151 -8.13 -17.17 10.15
C ILE A 151 -8.01 -16.74 11.61
N LEU A 152 -7.95 -17.70 12.54
CA LEU A 152 -7.82 -17.42 13.97
C LEU A 152 -6.49 -16.73 14.28
N ALA A 153 -5.38 -17.25 13.74
CA ALA A 153 -4.06 -16.65 13.91
C ALA A 153 -4.02 -15.22 13.37
N GLY A 154 -4.52 -14.99 12.15
CA GLY A 154 -4.58 -13.66 11.54
C GLY A 154 -5.51 -12.70 12.29
N SER A 155 -6.62 -13.19 12.84
CA SER A 155 -7.56 -12.36 13.59
C SER A 155 -6.99 -11.89 14.92
N VAL A 156 -6.39 -12.80 15.70
CA VAL A 156 -5.75 -12.45 16.98
C VAL A 156 -4.51 -11.59 16.75
N ALA A 157 -3.69 -11.91 15.74
CA ALA A 157 -2.54 -11.09 15.37
C ALA A 157 -2.95 -9.67 14.95
N GLY A 158 -4.16 -9.50 14.40
CA GLY A 158 -4.74 -8.22 14.07
C GLY A 158 -4.87 -7.25 15.25
N LEU A 159 -4.83 -7.72 16.50
CA LEU A 159 -4.80 -6.86 17.70
C LEU A 159 -3.57 -5.95 17.75
N SER A 160 -2.52 -6.24 16.97
CA SER A 160 -1.36 -5.34 16.82
C SER A 160 -1.72 -3.95 16.33
N ILE A 161 -2.92 -3.74 15.74
CA ILE A 161 -3.40 -2.40 15.36
C ILE A 161 -3.55 -1.43 16.54
N LEU A 162 -3.67 -1.95 17.77
CA LEU A 162 -3.69 -1.12 18.97
C LEU A 162 -2.38 -0.36 19.19
N ALA A 163 -1.28 -0.77 18.56
CA ALA A 163 -0.02 -0.02 18.55
C ALA A 163 -0.12 1.33 17.83
N LEU A 164 -1.11 1.53 16.97
CA LEU A 164 -1.32 2.80 16.28
C LEU A 164 -2.25 3.73 17.07
N ASP A 165 -1.77 4.92 17.37
CA ASP A 165 -2.62 5.94 17.97
C ASP A 165 -3.68 6.48 17.00
N GLY A 166 -4.78 6.96 17.56
CA GLY A 166 -5.84 7.64 16.81
C GLY A 166 -6.85 6.67 16.20
N SER A 167 -8.11 6.80 16.62
CA SER A 167 -9.22 6.01 16.09
C SER A 167 -9.41 6.19 14.58
N SER A 168 -9.20 7.41 14.05
CA SER A 168 -9.36 7.72 12.63
C SER A 168 -8.38 6.97 11.71
N ARG A 169 -7.12 6.80 12.14
CA ARG A 169 -6.11 6.05 11.39
C ARG A 169 -6.42 4.57 11.40
N ARG A 170 -6.74 4.03 12.58
CA ARG A 170 -7.14 2.62 12.76
C ARG A 170 -8.34 2.28 11.88
N ARG A 171 -9.36 3.16 11.89
CA ARG A 171 -10.55 3.05 11.03
C ARG A 171 -10.22 3.11 9.55
N THR A 172 -9.37 4.04 9.12
CA THR A 172 -8.94 4.14 7.72
C THR A 172 -8.27 2.84 7.25
N LEU A 173 -7.39 2.26 8.07
CA LEU A 173 -6.73 0.99 7.76
C LEU A 173 -7.71 -0.19 7.75
N ALA A 174 -8.62 -0.25 8.72
CA ALA A 174 -9.64 -1.29 8.79
C ALA A 174 -10.56 -1.28 7.55
N LEU A 175 -11.03 -0.10 7.13
CA LEU A 175 -11.87 0.04 5.94
C LEU A 175 -11.10 -0.25 4.64
N TYR A 176 -9.81 0.11 4.59
CA TYR A 176 -8.96 -0.26 3.45
C TYR A 176 -8.79 -1.78 3.35
N LEU A 177 -8.49 -2.46 4.47
CA LEU A 177 -8.40 -3.91 4.48
C LEU A 177 -9.73 -4.59 4.20
N LEU A 178 -10.85 -4.02 4.67
CA LEU A 178 -12.19 -4.51 4.32
C LEU A 178 -12.40 -4.46 2.80
N ALA A 179 -12.07 -3.35 2.15
CA ALA A 179 -12.15 -3.23 0.70
C ALA A 179 -11.25 -4.25 -0.02
N ARG A 180 -10.05 -4.50 0.51
CA ARG A 180 -9.13 -5.52 -0.05
C ARG A 180 -9.62 -6.94 0.19
N LEU A 181 -10.21 -7.23 1.34
CA LEU A 181 -10.81 -8.53 1.63
C LEU A 181 -12.02 -8.77 0.73
N ALA A 182 -12.88 -7.77 0.57
CA ALA A 182 -14.02 -7.82 -0.36
C ALA A 182 -13.56 -8.03 -1.81
N GLN A 183 -12.46 -7.41 -2.22
CA GLN A 183 -11.83 -7.65 -3.53
C GLN A 183 -11.41 -9.13 -3.68
N CYS A 184 -10.74 -9.71 -2.67
CA CYS A 184 -10.32 -11.12 -2.71
C CYS A 184 -11.54 -12.06 -2.75
N ALA A 185 -12.55 -11.79 -1.92
CA ALA A 185 -13.79 -12.55 -1.88
C ALA A 185 -14.55 -12.49 -3.21
N TYR A 186 -14.63 -11.31 -3.82
CA TYR A 186 -15.24 -11.14 -5.15
C TYR A 186 -14.47 -11.91 -6.23
N ASN A 187 -13.14 -11.79 -6.26
CA ASN A 187 -12.31 -12.50 -7.23
C ASN A 187 -12.39 -14.03 -7.07
N SER A 188 -12.47 -14.52 -5.82
CA SER A 188 -12.68 -15.94 -5.49
C SER A 188 -14.06 -16.43 -5.92
N ALA A 189 -15.12 -15.67 -5.61
CA ALA A 189 -16.48 -16.00 -6.03
C ALA A 189 -16.62 -16.00 -7.55
N LYS A 190 -15.92 -15.09 -8.22
CA LYS A 190 -15.82 -15.00 -9.67
C LYS A 190 -15.10 -16.19 -10.28
N SER A 191 -13.93 -16.58 -9.76
CA SER A 191 -13.17 -17.72 -10.30
C SER A 191 -13.92 -19.04 -10.13
N LYS A 192 -14.73 -19.17 -9.08
CA LYS A 192 -15.56 -20.36 -8.80
C LYS A 192 -16.94 -20.34 -9.47
N ASN A 193 -17.26 -19.32 -10.28
CA ASN A 193 -18.56 -19.14 -10.93
C ASN A 193 -19.77 -19.19 -9.96
N LYS A 194 -19.58 -18.84 -8.67
CA LYS A 194 -20.65 -18.91 -7.65
C LYS A 194 -21.50 -17.64 -7.59
N PHE A 195 -21.07 -16.55 -8.23
CA PHE A 195 -21.73 -15.25 -8.16
C PHE A 195 -22.56 -14.98 -9.42
N HIS A 196 -23.83 -15.41 -9.41
CA HIS A 196 -24.80 -15.17 -10.50
C HIS A 196 -25.60 -13.85 -10.35
N LEU A 197 -25.76 -13.35 -9.12
CA LEU A 197 -26.73 -12.29 -8.80
C LEU A 197 -26.30 -10.88 -9.22
N TRP A 198 -25.01 -10.70 -9.49
CA TRP A 198 -24.42 -9.47 -10.00
C TRP A 198 -23.39 -9.87 -11.05
N GLY A 199 -23.88 -10.17 -12.25
CA GLY A 199 -23.20 -10.96 -13.28
C GLY A 199 -21.67 -10.85 -13.28
N SER A 200 -21.00 -11.97 -13.01
CA SER A 200 -19.55 -12.18 -13.09
C SER A 200 -18.87 -11.55 -14.34
N HIS A 201 -19.67 -11.34 -15.39
CA HIS A 201 -19.27 -10.81 -16.70
C HIS A 201 -19.55 -9.31 -16.91
N TRP A 202 -19.98 -8.55 -15.91
CA TRP A 202 -20.22 -7.11 -16.09
C TRP A 202 -18.93 -6.37 -16.42
N SER A 203 -18.82 -5.94 -17.68
CA SER A 203 -17.62 -5.34 -18.27
C SER A 203 -17.19 -4.04 -17.59
N HIS A 204 -18.12 -3.37 -16.88
CA HIS A 204 -17.97 -2.06 -16.25
C HIS A 204 -18.33 -2.04 -14.74
N GLY A 205 -18.30 -3.20 -14.06
CA GLY A 205 -18.60 -3.27 -12.62
C GLY A 205 -17.68 -2.40 -11.75
N ASP A 206 -16.43 -2.22 -12.18
CA ASP A 206 -15.45 -1.30 -11.60
C ASP A 206 -15.91 0.16 -11.66
N SER A 207 -16.52 0.55 -12.78
CA SER A 207 -17.02 1.90 -13.03
C SER A 207 -18.32 2.16 -12.27
N LEU A 208 -19.19 1.15 -12.13
CA LEU A 208 -20.37 1.26 -11.25
C LEU A 208 -19.95 1.41 -9.79
N LEU A 209 -19.01 0.58 -9.31
CA LEU A 209 -18.49 0.67 -7.95
C LEU A 209 -17.87 2.05 -7.68
N PHE A 210 -17.07 2.55 -8.62
CA PHE A 210 -16.54 3.90 -8.55
C PHE A 210 -17.65 4.96 -8.50
N SER A 211 -18.69 4.82 -9.32
CA SER A 211 -19.84 5.73 -9.37
C SER A 211 -20.61 5.79 -8.07
N LEU A 212 -20.96 4.65 -7.48
CA LEU A 212 -21.65 4.59 -6.19
C LEU A 212 -20.79 5.16 -5.05
N ALA A 213 -19.49 4.88 -5.06
CA ALA A 213 -18.57 5.44 -4.06
C ALA A 213 -18.46 6.97 -4.18
N CYS A 214 -18.32 7.49 -5.40
CA CYS A 214 -18.28 8.94 -5.66
C CYS A 214 -19.61 9.64 -5.36
N ALA A 215 -20.75 9.01 -5.66
CA ALA A 215 -22.07 9.52 -5.31
C ALA A 215 -22.19 9.77 -3.80
N GLN A 216 -21.81 8.77 -2.99
CA GLN A 216 -21.79 8.88 -1.54
C GLN A 216 -20.79 9.95 -1.05
N VAL A 217 -19.58 9.99 -1.61
CA VAL A 217 -18.56 10.97 -1.21
C VAL A 217 -18.97 12.40 -1.55
N MET A 218 -19.55 12.65 -2.73
CA MET A 218 -20.00 13.99 -3.11
C MET A 218 -21.21 14.45 -2.29
N TYR A 219 -22.13 13.53 -2.00
CA TYR A 219 -23.21 13.79 -1.03
C TYR A 219 -22.65 14.16 0.35
N ALA A 220 -21.71 13.35 0.87
CA ALA A 220 -21.06 13.60 2.14
C ALA A 220 -20.33 14.95 2.16
N PHE A 221 -19.53 15.25 1.14
CA PHE A 221 -18.80 16.51 1.03
C PHE A 221 -19.70 17.74 1.10
N VAL A 222 -20.81 17.76 0.35
CA VAL A 222 -21.71 18.92 0.34
C VAL A 222 -22.59 18.95 1.58
N MET A 223 -23.22 17.82 1.95
CA MET A 223 -24.26 17.79 2.98
C MET A 223 -23.74 17.54 4.39
N ARG A 224 -22.67 16.77 4.57
CA ARG A 224 -22.08 16.37 5.86
C ARG A 224 -20.54 16.33 5.77
N PRO A 225 -19.86 17.48 5.57
CA PRO A 225 -18.42 17.52 5.37
C PRO A 225 -17.65 16.87 6.53
N GLU A 226 -18.15 16.99 7.77
CA GLU A 226 -17.55 16.41 8.98
C GLU A 226 -17.37 14.88 8.95
N SER A 227 -18.08 14.21 8.04
CA SER A 227 -17.96 12.76 7.84
C SER A 227 -16.71 12.36 7.03
N LEU A 228 -16.02 13.33 6.42
CA LEU A 228 -14.82 13.11 5.61
C LEU A 228 -13.57 13.66 6.31
N PRO A 229 -12.37 13.08 6.09
CA PRO A 229 -11.13 13.63 6.62
C PRO A 229 -10.85 15.05 6.10
N LYS A 230 -10.40 15.97 6.97
CA LYS A 230 -10.12 17.38 6.61
C LYS A 230 -9.22 17.52 5.37
N ALA A 231 -8.10 16.80 5.32
CA ALA A 231 -7.20 16.83 4.16
C ALA A 231 -7.86 16.42 2.83
N TYR A 232 -8.88 15.56 2.89
CA TYR A 232 -9.66 15.15 1.71
C TYR A 232 -10.65 16.25 1.30
N GLN A 233 -11.30 16.90 2.27
CA GLN A 233 -12.16 18.05 2.03
C GLN A 233 -11.37 19.23 1.43
N ASP A 234 -10.21 19.55 2.01
CA ASP A 234 -9.32 20.61 1.54
C ASP A 234 -8.87 20.37 0.10
N PHE A 235 -8.60 19.10 -0.24
CA PHE A 235 -8.26 18.71 -1.60
C PHE A 235 -9.42 18.99 -2.57
N ILE A 236 -10.66 18.61 -2.23
CA ILE A 236 -11.83 18.87 -3.07
C ILE A 236 -12.10 20.38 -3.18
N LEU A 237 -12.00 21.14 -2.09
CA LEU A 237 -12.21 22.59 -2.10
C LEU A 237 -11.15 23.32 -2.93
N LYS A 238 -9.89 22.92 -2.82
CA LYS A 238 -8.78 23.54 -3.57
C LYS A 238 -8.84 23.26 -5.07
N THR A 239 -9.30 22.06 -5.44
CA THR A 239 -9.43 21.64 -6.84
C THR A 239 -10.73 22.13 -7.48
N GLY A 240 -11.79 22.26 -6.69
CA GLY A 240 -13.11 22.68 -7.14
C GLY A 240 -13.21 24.16 -7.57
N PRO A 241 -14.23 24.51 -8.38
CA PRO A 241 -14.46 25.87 -8.87
C PRO A 241 -15.31 26.74 -7.92
N VAL A 242 -16.01 26.11 -6.97
CA VAL A 242 -16.95 26.73 -6.03
C VAL A 242 -16.27 26.96 -4.68
N ALA A 243 -16.53 28.11 -4.07
CA ALA A 243 -15.96 28.48 -2.77
C ALA A 243 -16.74 27.87 -1.59
N GLU A 244 -16.06 27.72 -0.46
CA GLU A 244 -16.61 27.15 0.78
C GLU A 244 -17.89 27.85 1.29
N PRO A 245 -18.00 29.20 1.31
CA PRO A 245 -19.22 29.88 1.76
C PRO A 245 -20.45 29.52 0.92
N VAL A 246 -20.25 29.26 -0.38
CA VAL A 246 -21.34 28.87 -1.29
C VAL A 246 -21.82 27.44 -0.97
N TYR A 247 -20.90 26.51 -0.68
CA TYR A 247 -21.30 25.16 -0.25
C TYR A 247 -22.02 25.17 1.10
N LYS A 248 -21.63 26.04 2.03
CA LYS A 248 -22.33 26.25 3.30
C LYS A 248 -23.76 26.76 3.05
N ALA A 249 -23.92 27.81 2.24
CA ALA A 249 -25.24 28.35 1.88
C ALA A 249 -26.16 27.32 1.21
N VAL A 250 -25.61 26.52 0.28
CA VAL A 250 -26.32 25.41 -0.37
C VAL A 250 -26.80 24.37 0.64
N ARG A 251 -25.93 24.01 1.60
CA ARG A 251 -26.25 23.03 2.64
C ARG A 251 -27.35 23.54 3.57
N ASP A 252 -27.27 24.80 3.97
CA ASP A 252 -28.22 25.41 4.90
C ASP A 252 -29.60 25.56 4.24
N SER A 253 -29.64 26.02 2.98
CA SER A 253 -30.86 26.03 2.15
C SER A 253 -31.49 24.63 2.02
N CYS A 254 -30.69 23.59 1.71
CA CYS A 254 -31.19 22.20 1.64
C CYS A 254 -31.69 21.65 2.98
N ARG A 255 -31.28 22.23 4.11
CA ARG A 255 -31.71 21.85 5.47
C ARG A 255 -32.88 22.68 5.97
N GLY A 256 -33.23 23.77 5.30
CA GLY A 256 -34.19 24.76 5.78
C GLY A 256 -33.64 25.62 6.92
N SER A 257 -32.32 25.71 7.04
CA SER A 257 -31.64 26.58 8.00
C SER A 257 -31.39 27.95 7.37
N PRO A 258 -31.35 29.04 8.17
CA PRO A 258 -31.07 30.38 7.64
C PRO A 258 -29.68 30.43 7.01
N VAL A 259 -29.57 31.04 5.84
CA VAL A 259 -28.31 31.19 5.11
C VAL A 259 -27.50 32.34 5.71
N ASP A 260 -26.20 32.11 5.89
CA ASP A 260 -25.25 33.12 6.38
C ASP A 260 -24.99 34.21 5.31
N ILE A 261 -25.86 35.23 5.29
CA ILE A 261 -25.82 36.33 4.31
C ILE A 261 -24.54 37.16 4.44
N VAL A 262 -23.99 37.30 5.65
CA VAL A 262 -22.79 38.11 5.91
C VAL A 262 -21.56 37.47 5.24
N ALA A 263 -21.34 36.17 5.45
CA ALA A 263 -20.23 35.48 4.81
C ALA A 263 -20.39 35.44 3.28
N LEU A 264 -21.62 35.28 2.78
CA LEU A 264 -21.91 35.17 1.36
C LEU A 264 -21.78 36.52 0.64
N SER A 265 -22.26 37.61 1.24
CA SER A 265 -22.13 38.97 0.71
C SER A 265 -20.67 39.44 0.69
N ALA A 266 -19.87 39.12 1.71
CA ALA A 266 -18.43 39.41 1.71
C ALA A 266 -17.70 38.68 0.56
N TYR A 267 -18.05 37.42 0.32
CA TYR A 267 -17.53 36.65 -0.82
C TYR A 267 -17.92 37.26 -2.17
N LEU A 268 -19.20 37.58 -2.36
CA LEU A 268 -19.71 38.17 -3.60
C LEU A 268 -19.10 39.54 -3.87
N SER A 269 -18.94 40.37 -2.84
CA SER A 269 -18.34 41.72 -2.96
C SER A 269 -16.90 41.64 -3.44
N ASN A 270 -16.11 40.73 -2.89
CA ASN A 270 -14.72 40.51 -3.30
C ASN A 270 -14.61 40.02 -4.76
N LYS A 271 -15.53 39.17 -5.20
CA LYS A 271 -15.44 38.50 -6.51
C LYS A 271 -16.13 39.25 -7.65
N MET A 272 -17.18 40.02 -7.37
CA MET A 272 -18.11 40.55 -8.37
C MET A 272 -18.07 42.08 -8.48
N GLY A 273 -17.49 42.80 -7.50
CA GLY A 273 -17.44 44.27 -7.50
C GLY A 273 -18.84 44.91 -7.50
N SER A 274 -19.36 45.21 -6.32
CA SER A 274 -20.59 46.00 -6.10
C SER A 274 -21.86 45.61 -6.89
N GLY A 275 -21.98 44.37 -7.36
CA GLY A 275 -23.21 43.84 -7.95
C GLY A 275 -24.19 43.38 -6.86
N SER A 276 -25.35 44.04 -6.74
CA SER A 276 -26.39 43.68 -5.79
C SER A 276 -27.14 42.42 -6.24
N VAL A 277 -26.70 41.26 -5.75
CA VAL A 277 -27.50 40.02 -5.83
C VAL A 277 -28.48 40.04 -4.66
N LYS A 278 -29.79 39.94 -4.93
CA LYS A 278 -30.79 39.78 -3.86
C LYS A 278 -30.50 38.49 -3.09
N LEU A 279 -30.04 38.66 -1.86
CA LEU A 279 -29.74 37.59 -0.93
C LEU A 279 -30.94 37.42 -0.01
N GLU A 280 -31.62 36.29 -0.12
CA GLU A 280 -32.70 35.91 0.79
C GLU A 280 -32.14 35.04 1.93
N GLU A 281 -32.71 35.17 3.12
CA GLU A 281 -32.32 34.37 4.30
C GLU A 281 -32.79 32.91 4.19
N TYR A 282 -33.92 32.68 3.50
CA TYR A 282 -34.53 31.36 3.28
C TYR A 282 -34.79 31.08 1.78
N PRO A 283 -33.74 30.97 0.95
CA PRO A 283 -33.93 30.69 -0.46
C PRO A 283 -34.35 29.21 -0.66
N SER A 284 -35.38 28.98 -1.49
CA SER A 284 -35.77 27.62 -1.90
C SER A 284 -34.71 26.94 -2.78
N ILE A 285 -33.93 27.76 -3.49
CA ILE A 285 -32.82 27.33 -4.35
C ILE A 285 -31.76 28.43 -4.43
N ILE A 286 -30.48 28.04 -4.32
CA ILE A 286 -29.38 29.00 -4.52
C ILE A 286 -29.21 29.28 -6.03
N PRO A 287 -29.35 30.54 -6.50
CA PRO A 287 -29.24 30.83 -7.92
C PRO A 287 -27.82 30.59 -8.45
N CYS A 288 -27.72 30.20 -9.72
CA CYS A 288 -26.44 29.97 -10.39
C CYS A 288 -25.52 31.20 -10.39
N SER A 289 -26.09 32.41 -10.33
CA SER A 289 -25.34 33.66 -10.16
C SER A 289 -24.47 33.69 -8.90
N ILE A 290 -24.87 33.04 -7.82
CA ILE A 290 -24.07 32.95 -6.58
C ILE A 290 -22.96 31.89 -6.71
N ILE A 291 -23.22 30.82 -7.47
CA ILE A 291 -22.26 29.74 -7.70
C ILE A 291 -21.12 30.20 -8.61
N HIS A 292 -21.45 30.96 -9.66
CA HIS A 292 -20.48 31.50 -10.62
C HIS A 292 -20.70 33.00 -10.92
N PRO A 293 -20.41 33.89 -9.96
CA PRO A 293 -20.75 35.33 -10.03
C PRO A 293 -20.08 36.12 -11.17
N GLY A 294 -19.04 35.58 -11.81
CA GLY A 294 -18.33 36.26 -12.90
C GLY A 294 -18.71 35.77 -14.31
N LYS A 295 -19.76 34.94 -14.47
CA LYS A 295 -20.11 34.33 -15.76
C LYS A 295 -21.63 34.28 -15.96
N ASN A 296 -22.08 34.77 -17.11
CA ASN A 296 -23.50 34.83 -17.48
C ASN A 296 -24.04 33.50 -18.03
N SER A 297 -23.16 32.54 -18.41
CA SER A 297 -23.58 31.23 -18.92
C SER A 297 -22.99 30.09 -18.11
N CYS A 298 -23.85 29.14 -17.73
CA CYS A 298 -23.49 27.93 -16.99
C CYS A 298 -22.51 27.06 -17.80
N LEU A 299 -22.71 26.94 -19.11
CA LEU A 299 -21.88 26.12 -19.98
C LEU A 299 -20.45 26.67 -20.10
N ALA A 300 -20.29 27.99 -20.27
CA ALA A 300 -18.96 28.60 -20.31
C ALA A 300 -18.26 28.48 -18.95
N HIS A 301 -18.99 28.68 -17.85
CA HIS A 301 -18.44 28.44 -16.52
C HIS A 301 -17.98 26.99 -16.33
N ASN A 302 -18.73 25.99 -16.80
CA ASN A 302 -18.32 24.59 -16.71
C ASN A 302 -17.06 24.30 -17.52
N GLY A 303 -16.94 24.84 -18.74
CA GLY A 303 -15.74 24.72 -19.56
C GLY A 303 -14.52 25.35 -18.90
N ASP A 304 -14.68 26.56 -18.36
CA ASP A 304 -13.63 27.26 -17.62
C ASP A 304 -13.24 26.52 -16.33
N ALA A 305 -14.22 26.00 -15.59
CA ALA A 305 -14.01 25.22 -14.38
C ALA A 305 -13.25 23.92 -14.69
N ALA A 306 -13.62 23.21 -15.75
CA ALA A 306 -12.92 22.01 -16.19
C ALA A 306 -11.46 22.33 -16.59
N SER A 307 -11.24 23.37 -17.39
CA SER A 307 -9.90 23.81 -17.82
C SER A 307 -9.03 24.28 -16.65
N ALA A 308 -9.59 25.07 -15.73
CA ALA A 308 -8.90 25.53 -14.54
C ALA A 308 -8.53 24.35 -13.62
N THR A 309 -9.44 23.39 -13.44
CA THR A 309 -9.17 22.16 -12.69
C THR A 309 -8.04 21.36 -13.33
N PHE A 310 -8.03 21.26 -14.67
CA PHE A 310 -6.97 20.59 -15.40
C PHE A 310 -5.60 21.23 -15.13
N ARG A 311 -5.49 22.55 -15.30
CA ARG A 311 -4.23 23.30 -15.08
C ARG A 311 -3.71 23.18 -13.65
N LYS A 312 -4.61 23.28 -12.66
CA LYS A 312 -4.24 23.18 -11.23
C LYS A 312 -3.75 21.79 -10.85
N THR A 313 -4.34 20.76 -11.44
CA THR A 313 -4.16 19.37 -10.99
C THR A 313 -3.10 18.62 -11.79
N PHE A 314 -2.81 19.07 -13.03
CA PHE A 314 -1.79 18.49 -13.89
C PHE A 314 -0.41 18.32 -13.21
N PRO A 315 0.17 19.32 -12.51
CA PRO A 315 1.48 19.17 -11.89
C PRO A 315 1.51 18.09 -10.80
N LEU A 316 0.41 17.93 -10.06
CA LEU A 316 0.27 16.91 -9.03
C LEU A 316 0.28 15.52 -9.64
N TYR A 317 -0.56 15.27 -10.65
CA TYR A 317 -0.64 13.96 -11.30
C TYR A 317 0.62 13.64 -12.11
N PHE A 318 1.22 14.63 -12.76
CA PHE A 318 2.50 14.47 -13.43
C PHE A 318 3.56 13.98 -12.43
N SER A 319 3.70 14.65 -11.28
CA SER A 319 4.63 14.24 -10.23
C SER A 319 4.32 12.83 -9.69
N LEU A 320 3.05 12.49 -9.45
CA LEU A 320 2.65 11.16 -8.98
C LEU A 320 2.93 10.05 -9.99
N THR A 321 2.90 10.34 -11.29
CA THR A 321 3.24 9.36 -12.32
C THR A 321 4.74 9.29 -12.60
N PHE A 322 5.43 10.42 -12.53
CA PHE A 322 6.83 10.55 -12.92
C PHE A 322 7.77 10.09 -11.80
N VAL A 323 7.53 10.52 -10.56
CA VAL A 323 8.45 10.26 -9.43
C VAL A 323 8.60 8.77 -9.12
N PRO A 324 7.53 7.96 -8.96
CA PRO A 324 7.70 6.54 -8.70
C PRO A 324 8.40 5.81 -9.83
N PHE A 325 8.21 6.26 -11.08
CA PHE A 325 8.90 5.68 -12.22
C PHE A 325 10.41 5.95 -12.14
N VAL A 326 10.82 7.21 -11.94
CA VAL A 326 12.24 7.59 -11.86
C VAL A 326 12.92 6.92 -10.67
N VAL A 327 12.26 6.87 -9.51
CA VAL A 327 12.85 6.30 -8.29
C VAL A 327 12.98 4.78 -8.37
N LEU A 328 11.97 4.08 -8.88
CA LEU A 328 11.96 2.62 -8.91
C LEU A 328 12.63 2.02 -10.16
N ARG A 329 12.79 2.80 -11.23
CA ARG A 329 13.33 2.35 -12.52
C ARG A 329 14.36 3.32 -13.08
N LEU A 330 15.29 3.77 -12.22
CA LEU A 330 16.30 4.76 -12.61
C LEU A 330 17.16 4.31 -13.80
N GLN A 331 17.54 3.03 -13.85
CA GLN A 331 18.31 2.43 -14.95
C GLN A 331 17.56 2.59 -16.29
N LYS A 332 16.30 2.16 -16.36
CA LYS A 332 15.46 2.27 -17.57
C LYS A 332 15.18 3.72 -17.97
N PHE A 333 15.12 4.63 -17.00
CA PHE A 333 14.98 6.06 -17.27
C PHE A 333 16.24 6.66 -17.90
N LEU A 334 17.43 6.28 -17.43
CA LEU A 334 18.70 6.74 -17.99
C LEU A 334 18.93 6.21 -19.42
N GLU A 335 18.48 5.00 -19.72
CA GLU A 335 18.56 4.40 -21.06
C GLU A 335 17.61 5.07 -22.07
N SER A 336 16.41 5.47 -21.65
CA SER A 336 15.37 6.01 -22.55
C SER A 336 14.55 7.14 -21.93
N PRO A 337 15.15 8.33 -21.70
CA PRO A 337 14.50 9.41 -20.95
C PRO A 337 13.28 9.99 -21.68
N PHE A 338 13.33 10.09 -23.01
CA PHE A 338 12.27 10.70 -23.81
C PHE A 338 10.99 9.84 -23.82
N TRP A 339 11.11 8.56 -24.20
CA TRP A 339 9.97 7.63 -24.25
C TRP A 339 9.29 7.47 -22.90
N THR A 340 10.11 7.34 -21.86
CA THR A 340 9.63 7.26 -20.49
C THR A 340 8.83 8.51 -20.09
N SER A 341 9.39 9.70 -20.34
CA SER A 341 8.75 10.97 -20.01
C SER A 341 7.44 11.15 -20.79
N TRP A 342 7.41 10.72 -22.06
CA TRP A 342 6.20 10.73 -22.87
C TRP A 342 5.11 9.80 -22.34
N HIS A 343 5.46 8.58 -21.91
CA HIS A 343 4.51 7.66 -21.29
C HIS A 343 3.95 8.21 -19.97
N ALA A 344 4.81 8.81 -19.14
CA ALA A 344 4.38 9.49 -17.91
C ALA A 344 3.45 10.67 -18.22
N LEU A 345 3.80 11.49 -19.21
CA LEU A 345 2.98 12.62 -19.65
C LEU A 345 1.60 12.16 -20.17
N LYS A 346 1.55 11.15 -21.05
CA LYS A 346 0.28 10.58 -21.55
C LYS A 346 -0.59 10.04 -20.40
N GLY A 347 0.04 9.42 -19.40
CA GLY A 347 -0.63 8.98 -18.18
C GLY A 347 -1.17 10.13 -17.34
N ALA A 348 -0.38 11.18 -17.14
CA ALA A 348 -0.74 12.37 -16.39
C ALA A 348 -1.89 13.14 -17.05
N VAL A 349 -1.81 13.36 -18.37
CA VAL A 349 -2.87 14.02 -19.16
C VAL A 349 -4.17 13.23 -19.04
N ARG A 350 -4.16 11.91 -19.29
CA ARG A 350 -5.36 11.06 -19.16
C ARG A 350 -6.00 11.17 -17.77
N SER A 351 -5.19 11.08 -16.72
CA SER A 351 -5.64 11.20 -15.33
C SER A 351 -6.26 12.56 -15.03
N THR A 352 -5.64 13.62 -15.55
CA THR A 352 -6.05 14.99 -15.31
C THR A 352 -7.33 15.29 -16.09
N THR A 353 -7.46 14.79 -17.32
CA THR A 353 -8.69 14.88 -18.11
C THR A 353 -9.86 14.17 -17.43
N PHE A 354 -9.64 12.98 -16.85
CA PHE A 354 -10.64 12.28 -16.06
C PHE A 354 -11.18 13.16 -14.90
N LEU A 355 -10.28 13.72 -14.08
CA LEU A 355 -10.69 14.53 -12.93
C LEU A 355 -11.32 15.87 -13.36
N SER A 356 -10.79 16.50 -14.40
CA SER A 356 -11.36 17.72 -15.00
C SER A 356 -12.78 17.48 -15.53
N ALA A 357 -13.00 16.36 -16.23
CA ALA A 357 -14.31 15.95 -16.70
C ALA A 357 -15.27 15.65 -15.54
N PHE A 358 -14.79 15.00 -14.46
CA PHE A 358 -15.59 14.78 -13.25
C PHE A 358 -16.15 16.11 -12.70
N VAL A 359 -15.29 17.11 -12.51
CA VAL A 359 -15.69 18.42 -11.99
C VAL A 359 -16.65 19.14 -12.95
N GLY A 360 -16.36 19.12 -14.25
CA GLY A 360 -17.21 19.74 -15.26
C GLY A 360 -18.60 19.12 -15.34
N ILE A 361 -18.70 17.78 -15.32
CA ILE A 361 -19.98 17.06 -15.34
C ILE A 361 -20.75 17.30 -14.03
N PHE A 362 -20.08 17.24 -12.88
CA PHE A 362 -20.72 17.49 -11.57
C PHE A 362 -21.37 18.88 -11.53
N GLN A 363 -20.62 19.92 -11.95
CA GLN A 363 -21.13 21.28 -12.02
C GLN A 363 -22.24 21.41 -13.07
N GLY A 364 -22.11 20.74 -14.22
CA GLY A 364 -23.13 20.69 -15.26
C GLY A 364 -24.46 20.14 -14.77
N VAL A 365 -24.45 19.02 -14.04
CA VAL A 365 -25.67 18.42 -13.49
C VAL A 365 -26.32 19.34 -12.46
N ILE A 366 -25.54 19.98 -11.58
CA ILE A 366 -26.08 20.90 -10.58
C ILE A 366 -26.70 22.13 -11.25
N CYS A 367 -26.01 22.77 -12.19
CA CYS A 367 -26.52 23.93 -12.90
C CYS A 367 -27.75 23.59 -13.74
N LEU A 368 -27.78 22.41 -14.37
CA LEU A 368 -28.95 21.94 -15.13
C LEU A 368 -30.15 21.72 -14.21
N HIS A 369 -29.95 21.06 -13.07
CA HIS A 369 -31.02 20.87 -12.09
C HIS A 369 -31.55 22.22 -11.60
N ARG A 370 -30.69 23.19 -11.29
CA ARG A 370 -31.10 24.53 -10.84
C ARG A 370 -31.87 25.35 -11.88
N LYS A 371 -31.72 25.03 -13.15
CA LYS A 371 -32.49 25.64 -14.24
C LYS A 371 -33.90 25.04 -14.36
N VAL A 372 -34.08 23.77 -13.97
CA VAL A 372 -35.31 22.99 -14.18
C VAL A 372 -36.13 22.85 -12.90
N ALA A 373 -35.49 22.74 -11.75
CA ALA A 373 -36.13 22.48 -10.46
C ALA A 373 -36.37 23.77 -9.68
N VAL A 374 -37.46 23.77 -8.90
CA VAL A 374 -37.87 24.91 -8.04
C VAL A 374 -37.21 24.85 -6.65
N LYS A 375 -36.80 23.64 -6.22
CA LYS A 375 -36.23 23.39 -4.89
C LYS A 375 -35.02 22.45 -4.97
N ASP A 376 -33.96 22.77 -4.23
CA ASP A 376 -32.80 21.89 -4.11
C ASP A 376 -33.09 20.70 -3.18
N HIS A 377 -32.90 19.49 -3.71
CA HIS A 377 -32.99 18.25 -2.93
C HIS A 377 -31.61 17.72 -2.54
N LYS A 378 -31.48 17.19 -1.32
CA LYS A 378 -30.23 16.60 -0.81
C LYS A 378 -29.69 15.47 -1.70
N LEU A 379 -30.59 14.68 -2.30
CA LEU A 379 -30.24 13.55 -3.18
C LEU A 379 -29.64 13.99 -4.52
N LEU A 380 -29.85 15.24 -4.94
CA LEU A 380 -29.25 15.77 -6.16
C LEU A 380 -27.73 15.58 -6.17
N TYR A 381 -27.07 15.88 -5.06
CA TYR A 381 -25.61 15.80 -4.94
C TYR A 381 -25.10 14.35 -5.01
N TRP A 382 -25.93 13.40 -4.58
CA TRP A 382 -25.65 11.99 -4.73
C TRP A 382 -25.71 11.58 -6.21
N PHE A 383 -26.81 11.92 -6.91
CA PHE A 383 -26.95 11.63 -8.35
C PHE A 383 -25.91 12.36 -9.19
N ALA A 384 -25.64 13.65 -8.91
CA ALA A 384 -24.63 14.44 -9.60
C ALA A 384 -23.23 13.82 -9.43
N GLY A 385 -22.89 13.35 -8.22
CA GLY A 385 -21.65 12.62 -7.97
C GLY A 385 -21.56 11.31 -8.74
N GLY A 386 -22.66 10.55 -8.81
CA GLY A 386 -22.73 9.29 -9.56
C GLY A 386 -22.59 9.48 -11.08
N ILE A 387 -23.27 10.47 -11.65
CA ILE A 387 -23.18 10.81 -13.08
C ILE A 387 -21.78 11.36 -13.41
N ALA A 388 -21.24 12.26 -12.59
CA ALA A 388 -19.90 12.79 -12.76
C ALA A 388 -18.83 11.69 -12.77
N ALA A 389 -19.02 10.65 -11.96
CA ALA A 389 -18.10 9.52 -11.86
C ALA A 389 -18.03 8.66 -13.13
N LEU A 390 -18.97 8.79 -14.08
CA LEU A 390 -18.85 8.15 -15.39
C LEU A 390 -17.63 8.64 -16.18
N SER A 391 -17.06 9.80 -15.82
CA SER A 391 -15.78 10.27 -16.36
C SER A 391 -14.65 9.25 -16.16
N VAL A 392 -14.76 8.32 -15.20
CA VAL A 392 -13.76 7.26 -14.96
C VAL A 392 -13.55 6.36 -16.18
N LEU A 393 -14.49 6.34 -17.13
CA LEU A 393 -14.31 5.65 -18.41
C LEU A 393 -13.14 6.25 -19.24
N LEU A 394 -12.80 7.52 -19.01
CA LEU A 394 -11.60 8.15 -19.56
C LEU A 394 -10.30 7.61 -18.95
N GLU A 395 -10.36 6.82 -17.89
CA GLU A 395 -9.20 6.23 -17.22
C GLU A 395 -8.91 4.80 -17.73
N LYS A 396 -7.66 4.31 -17.59
CA LYS A 396 -7.30 2.96 -18.05
C LYS A 396 -8.03 1.90 -17.23
N LYS A 397 -8.52 0.81 -17.86
CA LYS A 397 -9.30 -0.26 -17.19
C LYS A 397 -8.60 -0.83 -15.95
N THR A 398 -7.28 -1.06 -16.00
CA THR A 398 -6.49 -1.55 -14.86
C THR A 398 -6.48 -0.61 -13.66
N ARG A 399 -6.70 0.70 -13.87
CA ARG A 399 -6.64 1.72 -12.82
C ARG A 399 -8.02 2.08 -12.27
N ARG A 400 -9.11 1.84 -13.01
CA ARG A 400 -10.49 2.10 -12.57
C ARG A 400 -10.84 1.34 -11.29
N GLY A 401 -10.52 0.05 -11.22
CA GLY A 401 -10.75 -0.76 -10.01
C GLY A 401 -9.95 -0.28 -8.80
N GLU A 402 -8.69 0.13 -9.00
CA GLU A 402 -7.87 0.69 -7.91
C GLU A 402 -8.38 2.06 -7.44
N LEU A 403 -8.88 2.90 -8.34
CA LEU A 403 -9.55 4.15 -7.97
C LEU A 403 -10.85 3.90 -7.20
N ALA A 404 -11.65 2.92 -7.63
CA ALA A 404 -12.87 2.51 -6.92
C ALA A 404 -12.53 2.05 -5.49
N LEU A 405 -11.54 1.18 -5.33
CA LEU A 405 -11.08 0.68 -4.04
C LEU A 405 -10.38 1.74 -3.19
N TYR A 406 -9.89 2.83 -3.80
CA TYR A 406 -9.36 3.98 -3.06
C TYR A 406 -10.48 4.87 -2.49
N VAL A 407 -11.54 5.13 -3.25
CA VAL A 407 -12.66 5.99 -2.83
C VAL A 407 -13.66 5.24 -1.94
N LEU A 408 -13.86 3.94 -2.17
CA LEU A 408 -14.84 3.11 -1.47
C LEU A 408 -14.69 3.14 0.07
N PRO A 409 -13.49 3.00 0.66
CA PRO A 409 -13.33 3.15 2.12
C PRO A 409 -13.80 4.50 2.65
N ARG A 410 -13.58 5.60 1.89
CA ARG A 410 -14.04 6.94 2.30
C ARG A 410 -15.56 7.07 2.20
N ALA A 411 -16.15 6.50 1.14
CA ALA A 411 -17.59 6.40 1.00
C ALA A 411 -18.20 5.63 2.18
N GLY A 412 -17.64 4.46 2.51
CA GLY A 412 -18.08 3.61 3.61
C GLY A 412 -17.97 4.29 4.98
N ASP A 413 -16.84 4.96 5.26
CA ASP A 413 -16.65 5.73 6.51
C ASP A 413 -17.70 6.83 6.65
N SER A 414 -17.91 7.60 5.58
CA SER A 414 -18.90 8.69 5.58
C SER A 414 -20.32 8.16 5.79
N LEU A 415 -20.65 7.04 5.14
CA LEU A 415 -21.97 6.41 5.24
C LEU A 415 -22.20 5.87 6.64
N TRP A 416 -21.22 5.18 7.22
CA TRP A 416 -21.27 4.70 8.60
C TRP A 416 -21.51 5.84 9.59
N TYR A 417 -20.74 6.93 9.48
CA TYR A 417 -20.92 8.13 10.30
C TYR A 417 -22.33 8.74 10.17
N ILE A 418 -22.89 8.77 8.96
CA ILE A 418 -24.26 9.26 8.73
C ILE A 418 -25.29 8.33 9.36
N LEU A 419 -25.12 7.01 9.26
CA LEU A 419 -26.05 6.01 9.79
C LEU A 419 -26.06 5.97 11.33
N VAL A 420 -24.90 6.09 11.96
CA VAL A 420 -24.78 6.22 13.43
C VAL A 420 -25.45 7.50 13.91
N ASN A 421 -25.22 8.63 13.23
CA ASN A 421 -25.88 9.91 13.55
C ASN A 421 -27.39 9.91 13.31
N ARG A 422 -27.93 8.94 12.57
CA ARG A 422 -29.38 8.73 12.40
C ARG A 422 -29.94 7.70 13.37
N HIS A 423 -29.12 7.21 14.32
CA HIS A 423 -29.48 6.17 15.28
C HIS A 423 -29.94 4.84 14.62
N ILE A 424 -29.51 4.59 13.36
CA ILE A 424 -29.79 3.33 12.66
C ILE A 424 -28.82 2.24 13.13
N PHE A 425 -27.57 2.61 13.39
CA PHE A 425 -26.55 1.72 13.94
C PHE A 425 -26.06 2.19 15.31
N PRO A 426 -25.78 1.26 16.24
CA PRO A 426 -25.22 1.60 17.54
C PRO A 426 -23.77 2.11 17.40
N ASP A 427 -23.41 3.11 18.21
CA ASP A 427 -22.04 3.59 18.31
C ASP A 427 -21.21 2.65 19.20
N ILE A 428 -20.56 1.66 18.58
CA ILE A 428 -19.72 0.69 19.28
C ILE A 428 -18.30 1.25 19.38
N LYS A 429 -17.85 1.51 20.60
CA LYS A 429 -16.48 1.95 20.88
C LYS A 429 -15.47 0.91 20.36
N ASN A 430 -14.45 1.37 19.64
CA ASN A 430 -13.38 0.55 19.06
C ASN A 430 -13.84 -0.52 18.05
N ALA A 431 -15.00 -0.36 17.41
CA ALA A 431 -15.46 -1.26 16.35
C ALA A 431 -14.44 -1.42 15.20
N GLU A 432 -13.63 -0.41 14.94
CA GLU A 432 -12.56 -0.45 13.95
C GLU A 432 -11.49 -1.52 14.26
N VAL A 433 -11.23 -1.82 15.53
CA VAL A 433 -10.25 -2.83 15.95
C VAL A 433 -10.79 -4.23 15.65
N ALA A 434 -12.04 -4.49 16.02
CA ALA A 434 -12.72 -5.74 15.73
C ALA A 434 -12.81 -5.97 14.21
N LEU A 435 -13.18 -4.93 13.45
CA LEU A 435 -13.23 -4.98 12.00
C LEU A 435 -11.86 -5.30 11.39
N PHE A 436 -10.80 -4.64 11.86
CA PHE A 436 -9.44 -4.91 11.40
C PHE A 436 -9.01 -6.35 11.67
N CYS A 437 -9.28 -6.87 12.87
CA CYS A 437 -8.96 -8.24 13.26
C CYS A 437 -9.66 -9.24 12.32
N MET A 438 -10.98 -9.11 12.12
CA MET A 438 -11.72 -9.97 11.18
C MET A 438 -11.15 -9.88 9.77
N CYS A 439 -10.83 -8.67 9.30
CA CYS A 439 -10.28 -8.48 7.96
C CYS A 439 -8.91 -9.15 7.79
N MET A 440 -8.03 -9.04 8.79
CA MET A 440 -6.71 -9.68 8.75
C MET A 440 -6.81 -11.21 8.74
N GLY A 441 -7.73 -11.79 9.52
CA GLY A 441 -8.01 -13.23 9.47
C GLY A 441 -8.42 -13.70 8.07
N GLY A 442 -9.37 -12.99 7.44
CA GLY A 442 -9.80 -13.28 6.07
C GLY A 442 -8.69 -13.10 5.04
N ILE A 443 -7.87 -12.05 5.18
CA ILE A 443 -6.72 -11.80 4.28
C ILE A 443 -5.68 -12.92 4.40
N MET A 444 -5.40 -13.42 5.60
CA MET A 444 -4.48 -14.58 5.78
C MET A 444 -5.05 -15.86 5.16
N TYR A 445 -6.36 -16.09 5.24
CA TYR A 445 -7.01 -17.21 4.57
C TYR A 445 -6.80 -17.17 3.05
N TYR A 446 -7.08 -16.03 2.41
CA TYR A 446 -6.90 -15.86 0.96
C TYR A 446 -5.42 -15.92 0.55
N LEU A 447 -4.52 -15.41 1.39
CA LEU A 447 -3.08 -15.47 1.12
C LEU A 447 -2.57 -16.91 0.99
N GLU A 448 -3.08 -17.82 1.82
CA GLU A 448 -2.65 -19.21 1.87
C GLU A 448 -3.36 -20.10 0.85
N HIS A 449 -4.67 -19.94 0.70
CA HIS A 449 -5.48 -20.87 -0.11
C HIS A 449 -5.69 -20.37 -1.54
N GLU A 450 -5.77 -19.05 -1.75
CA GLU A 450 -6.11 -18.46 -3.05
C GLU A 450 -5.31 -17.18 -3.33
N PRO A 451 -3.97 -17.23 -3.32
CA PRO A 451 -3.11 -16.05 -3.42
C PRO A 451 -3.28 -15.25 -4.72
N ASP A 452 -3.80 -15.87 -5.78
CA ASP A 452 -4.02 -15.22 -7.08
C ASP A 452 -5.24 -14.30 -7.10
N THR A 453 -6.13 -14.42 -6.11
CA THR A 453 -7.27 -13.50 -5.94
C THR A 453 -6.86 -12.14 -5.37
N MET A 454 -5.67 -12.06 -4.76
CA MET A 454 -5.16 -10.87 -4.10
C MET A 454 -4.46 -9.91 -5.07
N ALA A 455 -4.54 -8.61 -4.79
CA ALA A 455 -3.77 -7.61 -5.54
C ALA A 455 -2.25 -7.87 -5.41
N PRO A 456 -1.47 -7.80 -6.50
CA PRO A 456 -0.03 -8.13 -6.49
C PRO A 456 0.78 -7.33 -5.47
N PHE A 457 0.46 -6.05 -5.29
CA PHE A 457 1.11 -5.19 -4.30
C PHE A 457 0.86 -5.66 -2.87
N LEU A 458 -0.40 -5.98 -2.52
CA LEU A 458 -0.76 -6.43 -1.18
C LEU A 458 -0.14 -7.80 -0.88
N ARG A 459 -0.21 -8.72 -1.85
CA ARG A 459 0.43 -10.04 -1.79
C ARG A 459 1.93 -9.91 -1.56
N GLY A 460 2.60 -9.06 -2.33
CA GLY A 460 4.04 -8.81 -2.20
C GLY A 460 4.41 -8.20 -0.85
N LEU A 461 3.63 -7.24 -0.37
CA LEU A 461 3.85 -6.62 0.95
C LEU A 461 3.72 -7.63 2.07
N ILE A 462 2.59 -8.36 2.13
CA ILE A 462 2.34 -9.33 3.18
C ILE A 462 3.38 -10.45 3.13
N ARG A 463 3.69 -11.00 1.95
CA ARG A 463 4.75 -12.01 1.81
C ARG A 463 6.11 -11.48 2.25
N ARG A 464 6.46 -10.24 1.91
CA ARG A 464 7.73 -9.66 2.36
C ARG A 464 7.83 -9.57 3.88
N PHE A 465 6.73 -9.29 4.58
CA PHE A 465 6.73 -9.23 6.03
C PHE A 465 6.60 -10.60 6.71
N LEU A 466 5.85 -11.54 6.13
CA LEU A 466 5.64 -12.89 6.70
C LEU A 466 6.74 -13.89 6.32
N ALA A 467 7.28 -13.79 5.10
CA ALA A 467 8.22 -14.75 4.52
C ALA A 467 9.66 -14.26 4.56
N SER A 468 9.97 -13.16 5.27
CA SER A 468 11.36 -12.74 5.44
C SER A 468 12.05 -13.67 6.43
N ARG A 469 12.32 -14.91 6.01
CA ARG A 469 13.57 -15.56 6.35
C ARG A 469 14.60 -15.01 5.36
N ILE A 470 15.74 -14.55 5.86
CA ILE A 470 16.97 -14.54 5.06
C ILE A 470 17.42 -16.01 4.93
N SER A 471 16.55 -16.81 4.34
CA SER A 471 16.90 -18.07 3.73
C SER A 471 16.49 -17.85 2.29
N ASN A 472 17.46 -17.44 1.48
CA ASN A 472 17.49 -17.96 0.12
C ASN A 472 17.11 -19.44 0.24
N PRO A 473 16.18 -19.99 -0.54
CA PRO A 473 16.32 -21.40 -0.85
C PRO A 473 17.73 -21.48 -1.43
N SER A 474 18.67 -22.05 -0.68
CA SER A 474 19.88 -22.54 -1.29
C SER A 474 19.41 -23.34 -2.50
N PRO A 475 19.88 -23.04 -3.73
CA PRO A 475 19.66 -23.97 -4.83
C PRO A 475 20.07 -25.36 -4.32
N PRO A 476 19.37 -26.43 -4.73
CA PRO A 476 19.59 -27.77 -4.21
C PRO A 476 21.09 -27.99 -4.10
N SER A 477 21.55 -28.40 -2.91
CA SER A 477 22.95 -28.61 -2.61
C SER A 477 23.55 -29.51 -3.68
N ASN A 478 24.17 -28.92 -4.70
CA ASN A 478 25.06 -29.62 -5.58
C ASN A 478 26.20 -30.07 -4.67
N SER A 479 26.20 -31.38 -4.42
CA SER A 479 27.36 -32.23 -4.20
C SER A 479 28.67 -31.46 -3.97
N ASN A 480 29.20 -31.62 -2.75
CA ASN A 480 30.55 -31.18 -2.39
C ASN A 480 31.56 -31.46 -3.53
N PRO A 481 32.32 -30.46 -4.00
CA PRO A 481 33.30 -30.61 -5.09
C PRO A 481 34.48 -31.55 -4.74
N SER A 482 34.53 -32.08 -3.52
CA SER A 482 35.53 -33.06 -3.07
C SER A 482 35.26 -34.49 -3.53
N TYR A 483 34.04 -34.84 -3.94
CA TYR A 483 33.72 -36.19 -4.42
C TYR A 483 34.00 -36.38 -5.92
N SER A 484 33.83 -35.32 -6.72
CA SER A 484 34.08 -35.32 -8.17
C SER A 484 35.58 -35.43 -8.52
N TYR A 485 36.47 -34.97 -7.64
CA TYR A 485 37.92 -35.08 -7.87
C TYR A 485 38.42 -36.53 -7.67
N LEU A 486 37.88 -37.23 -6.67
CA LEU A 486 38.21 -38.64 -6.42
C LEU A 486 37.68 -39.57 -7.51
N GLN A 487 36.50 -39.28 -8.06
CA GLN A 487 35.89 -40.10 -9.11
C GLN A 487 36.58 -39.94 -10.47
N ASN A 488 37.10 -38.74 -10.77
CA ASN A 488 37.91 -38.49 -11.97
C ASN A 488 39.32 -39.12 -11.88
N LEU A 489 39.90 -39.24 -10.67
CA LEU A 489 41.17 -39.95 -10.48
C LEU A 489 41.04 -41.47 -10.65
N THR A 490 39.89 -42.04 -10.28
CA THR A 490 39.61 -43.47 -10.52
C THR A 490 39.24 -43.77 -11.98
N ALA A 491 38.62 -42.84 -12.69
CA ALA A 491 38.23 -43.01 -14.10
C ALA A 491 39.40 -42.88 -15.11
N VAL A 492 40.53 -42.27 -14.70
CA VAL A 492 41.74 -42.16 -15.53
C VAL A 492 42.56 -43.45 -15.57
N LYS A 493 42.21 -44.47 -14.77
CA LYS A 493 43.07 -45.66 -14.55
C LYS A 493 42.61 -46.97 -15.20
N GLU A 494 41.59 -46.97 -16.04
CA GLU A 494 41.18 -48.18 -16.78
C GLU A 494 41.21 -47.98 -18.31
N PRO A 495 41.92 -48.85 -19.06
CA PRO A 495 41.84 -48.86 -20.51
C PRO A 495 40.59 -49.63 -20.98
N LYS A 496 39.78 -49.02 -21.86
CA LYS A 496 38.69 -49.71 -22.59
C LYS A 496 39.22 -50.36 -23.88
N PRO A 497 38.85 -51.63 -24.18
CA PRO A 497 38.93 -52.19 -25.53
C PRO A 497 37.73 -51.76 -26.41
N GLN A 498 37.94 -51.86 -27.73
CA GLN A 498 37.10 -51.44 -28.85
C GLN A 498 35.98 -52.44 -29.25
N GLU A 499 35.23 -52.04 -30.29
CA GLU A 499 34.21 -52.72 -31.14
C GLU A 499 32.75 -52.43 -30.75
N GLY A 500 31.81 -52.14 -31.65
CA GLY A 500 31.79 -52.02 -33.11
C GLY A 500 30.33 -51.86 -33.59
N ASP A 501 30.13 -50.89 -34.49
CA ASP A 501 29.16 -50.75 -35.61
C ASP A 501 27.61 -50.89 -35.54
N GLU A 502 27.01 -50.01 -36.38
CA GLU A 502 25.75 -50.15 -37.18
C GLU A 502 24.35 -50.12 -36.49
N THR A 503 23.25 -49.49 -36.98
CA THR A 503 22.88 -48.55 -38.08
C THR A 503 21.45 -48.01 -37.79
N GLU A 504 21.07 -46.95 -38.48
CA GLU A 504 19.71 -46.57 -38.95
C GLU A 504 18.92 -45.42 -38.27
N ALA A 505 18.30 -44.67 -39.17
CA ALA A 505 17.77 -43.33 -39.07
C ALA A 505 16.25 -43.30 -38.90
N SER A 506 15.71 -42.24 -38.28
CA SER A 506 14.65 -41.44 -38.91
C SER A 506 14.47 -40.09 -38.22
N THR A 507 14.17 -39.12 -39.07
CA THR A 507 13.99 -37.68 -38.87
C THR A 507 12.62 -37.32 -38.27
N SER A 508 12.56 -36.33 -37.38
CA SER A 508 11.54 -35.27 -37.46
C SER A 508 11.87 -34.05 -36.59
N GLU A 509 12.04 -32.92 -37.29
CA GLU A 509 11.78 -31.52 -36.94
C GLU A 509 12.28 -30.93 -35.61
N LYS A 510 13.39 -30.19 -35.75
CA LYS A 510 13.82 -29.09 -34.87
C LYS A 510 12.89 -27.88 -35.04
N TYR A 511 12.33 -27.38 -33.94
CA TYR A 511 11.96 -25.97 -33.80
C TYR A 511 12.85 -25.33 -32.74
N ASN A 512 13.80 -24.51 -33.21
CA ASN A 512 14.60 -23.60 -32.38
C ASN A 512 13.72 -22.44 -31.89
N LEU A 513 13.60 -22.28 -30.57
CA LEU A 513 13.06 -21.10 -29.91
C LEU A 513 14.18 -20.44 -29.10
N GLU A 514 15.09 -19.77 -29.81
CA GLU A 514 15.91 -18.72 -29.20
C GLU A 514 15.19 -17.37 -29.34
N SER A 515 15.38 -16.54 -28.31
CA SER A 515 15.12 -15.10 -28.26
C SER A 515 13.70 -14.61 -27.91
N ILE A 516 13.41 -14.57 -26.60
CA ILE A 516 12.64 -13.45 -26.03
C ILE A 516 13.34 -12.99 -24.74
N PRO A 517 14.15 -11.92 -24.78
CA PRO A 517 14.63 -11.25 -23.57
C PRO A 517 13.57 -10.27 -23.08
N GLY A 518 13.12 -10.42 -21.83
CA GLY A 518 12.06 -9.58 -21.29
C GLY A 518 11.65 -9.88 -19.85
N LEU A 519 12.60 -9.80 -18.93
CA LEU A 519 12.36 -9.55 -17.49
C LEU A 519 13.18 -8.34 -17.05
#